data_AF-A0A7Y5HIM8-F1
#
_entry.id   AF-A0A7Y5HIM8-F1
#
_cell.length_a   1.000
_cell.length_b   1.000
_cell.length_c   1.000
_cell.angle_alpha   90.00
_cell.angle_beta   90.00
_cell.angle_gamma   90.00
#
_symmetry.space_group_name_H-M   'P 1'
#
loop_
_entity.id
_entity.type
_entity.pdbx_description
1 polymer ?
#
loop_
_entity_poly.entity_id
_entity_poly.type
_entity_poly.pdbx_seq_one_letter_code
_entity_poly.pdbx_strand_id
1 'polypeptide(L)'
;GIHAEARDAVRRTAVVHADETLWREGARKAWLWSAVTRALAVFHVDPERSREAFRRLMGPCRGTLVTDRWGSYHSHPPTRRRICWAHLKRNFQELAERKDGASILGRAGLKAGRAVMEAWWRFRDGGIGQGRLKQIIQPIRKRSLRTVLRHVRNPVPIAAAT
;
A
#
# COMPACT_ATOMS: atom_id res chain seq x y z
N GLY A 1 -6.10 7.37 28.28
CA GLY A 1 -6.18 5.89 28.32
C GLY A 1 -5.30 5.35 27.22
N ILE A 2 -4.48 4.34 27.52
CA ILE A 2 -3.32 3.95 26.70
C ILE A 2 -3.64 3.71 25.21
N HIS A 3 -4.80 3.12 24.90
CA HIS A 3 -5.24 2.89 23.52
C HIS A 3 -5.46 4.20 22.75
N ALA A 4 -6.16 5.17 23.36
CA ALA A 4 -6.42 6.46 22.73
C ALA A 4 -5.13 7.25 22.49
N GLU A 5 -4.19 7.20 23.45
CA GLU A 5 -2.88 7.84 23.34
C GLU A 5 -2.03 7.21 22.23
N ALA A 6 -2.00 5.88 22.14
CA ALA A 6 -1.31 5.16 21.07
C ALA A 6 -1.91 5.48 19.69
N ARG A 7 -3.25 5.52 19.60
CA ARG A 7 -3.98 5.89 18.38
C ARG A 7 -3.62 7.30 17.92
N ASP A 8 -3.57 8.25 18.84
CA ASP A 8 -3.20 9.64 18.53
C ASP A 8 -1.72 9.78 18.16
N ALA A 9 -0.82 9.00 18.78
CA ALA A 9 0.59 8.95 18.41
C ALA A 9 0.79 8.44 16.98
N VAL A 10 0.13 7.33 16.61
CA VAL A 10 0.19 6.76 15.26
C VAL A 10 -0.21 7.79 14.19
N ARG A 11 -1.30 8.55 14.41
CA ARG A 11 -1.81 9.57 13.48
C ARG A 11 -0.83 10.72 13.18
N ARG A 12 0.10 10.98 14.10
CA ARG A 12 1.11 12.05 13.99
C ARG A 12 2.42 11.57 13.35
N THR A 13 2.58 10.28 13.09
CA THR A 13 3.79 9.76 12.48
C THR A 13 3.88 10.06 10.98
N ALA A 14 5.11 10.10 10.47
CA ALA A 14 5.37 10.43 9.07
C ALA A 14 4.84 9.37 8.09
N VAL A 15 4.79 8.10 8.49
CA VAL A 15 4.31 6.98 7.68
C VAL A 15 3.50 6.04 8.56
N VAL A 16 2.27 5.75 8.14
CA VAL A 16 1.38 4.78 8.78
C VAL A 16 0.95 3.74 7.75
N HIS A 17 1.06 2.47 8.12
CA HIS A 17 0.50 1.36 7.38
C HIS A 17 -0.85 0.99 7.98
N ALA A 18 -1.90 0.89 7.17
CA ALA A 18 -3.20 0.44 7.65
C ALA A 18 -3.77 -0.67 6.77
N ASP A 19 -4.48 -1.59 7.41
CA ASP A 19 -5.09 -2.75 6.78
C ASP A 19 -6.25 -3.27 7.64
N GLU A 20 -7.12 -4.05 7.04
CA GLU A 20 -8.24 -4.71 7.70
C GLU A 20 -8.34 -6.19 7.29
N THR A 21 -8.65 -7.04 8.26
CA THR A 21 -8.89 -8.46 8.01
C THR A 21 -10.17 -8.93 8.70
N LEU A 22 -10.79 -9.97 8.13
CA LEU A 22 -11.98 -10.58 8.72
C LEU A 22 -11.64 -11.09 10.13
N TRP A 23 -12.49 -10.74 11.09
CA TRP A 23 -12.42 -11.21 12.47
C TRP A 23 -13.75 -11.83 12.87
N ARG A 24 -13.73 -12.83 13.76
CA ARG A 24 -14.95 -13.46 14.27
C ARG A 24 -14.97 -13.33 15.78
N GLU A 25 -16.08 -12.80 16.30
CA GLU A 25 -16.38 -12.79 17.74
C GLU A 25 -17.51 -13.79 17.98
N GLY A 26 -17.13 -15.04 18.29
CA GLY A 26 -18.05 -16.16 18.29
C GLY A 26 -18.71 -16.33 16.91
N ALA A 27 -20.05 -16.28 16.88
CA ALA A 27 -20.83 -16.36 15.65
C ALA A 27 -20.90 -15.02 14.87
N ARG A 28 -20.47 -13.90 15.46
CA ARG A 28 -20.58 -12.57 14.85
C ARG A 28 -19.40 -12.25 13.95
N LYS A 29 -19.70 -11.66 12.80
CA LYS A 29 -18.71 -11.16 11.85
C LYS A 29 -18.25 -9.76 12.28
N ALA A 30 -16.94 -9.58 12.36
CA ALA A 30 -16.30 -8.30 12.61
C ALA A 30 -15.05 -8.14 11.72
N TRP A 31 -14.35 -7.04 11.89
CA TRP A 31 -13.09 -6.73 11.22
C TRP A 31 -12.07 -6.28 12.24
N LEU A 32 -10.90 -6.90 12.19
CA LEU A 32 -9.73 -6.43 12.91
C LEU A 32 -9.01 -5.42 12.02
N TRP A 33 -9.04 -4.18 12.45
CA TRP A 33 -8.33 -3.09 11.83
C TRP A 33 -6.98 -2.88 12.50
N SER A 34 -5.98 -2.53 11.69
CA SER A 34 -4.63 -2.24 12.17
C SER A 34 -4.13 -0.90 11.64
N ALA A 35 -3.42 -0.17 12.49
CA ALA A 35 -2.61 0.98 12.11
C ALA A 35 -1.21 0.83 12.72
N VAL A 36 -0.21 0.68 11.85
CA VAL A 36 1.14 0.27 12.22
C VAL A 36 2.15 1.30 11.73
N THR A 37 3.08 1.63 12.60
CA THR A 37 4.23 2.50 12.34
C THR A 37 5.50 1.73 12.66
N ARG A 38 6.67 2.37 12.55
CA ARG A 38 7.92 1.73 12.99
C ARG A 38 7.93 1.40 14.49
N ALA A 39 7.23 2.17 15.32
CA ALA A 39 7.35 2.08 16.78
C ALA A 39 6.08 1.57 17.48
N LEU A 40 4.92 1.69 16.84
CA LEU A 40 3.62 1.41 17.44
C LEU A 40 2.71 0.66 16.48
N ALA A 41 1.91 -0.26 17.02
CA ALA A 41 0.80 -0.90 16.34
C ALA A 41 -0.47 -0.71 17.18
N VAL A 42 -1.53 -0.21 16.54
CA VAL A 42 -2.85 -0.02 17.16
C VAL A 42 -3.84 -0.91 16.44
N PHE A 43 -4.63 -1.63 17.23
CA PHE A 43 -5.68 -2.52 16.74
C PHE A 43 -7.06 -1.99 17.18
N HIS A 44 -8.05 -2.20 16.32
CA HIS A 44 -9.44 -1.82 16.58
C HIS A 44 -10.36 -2.88 15.96
N VAL A 45 -11.23 -3.48 16.78
CA VAL A 45 -12.26 -4.39 16.28
C VAL A 45 -13.51 -3.57 15.97
N ASP A 46 -14.04 -3.74 14.77
CA ASP A 46 -15.22 -3.03 14.31
C ASP A 46 -16.19 -3.99 13.61
N PRO A 47 -17.50 -3.90 13.87
CA PRO A 47 -18.49 -4.72 13.15
C PRO A 47 -18.63 -4.32 11.68
N GLU A 48 -18.02 -3.23 11.22
CA GLU A 48 -18.10 -2.78 9.85
C GLU A 48 -16.76 -2.85 9.11
N ARG A 49 -16.86 -3.20 7.82
CA ARG A 49 -15.82 -2.93 6.82
C ARG A 49 -16.18 -1.67 6.05
N SER A 50 -16.11 -0.52 6.70
CA SER A 50 -16.53 0.77 6.13
C SER A 50 -15.43 1.84 6.19
N ARG A 51 -15.63 2.93 5.46
CA ARG A 51 -14.79 4.13 5.59
C ARG A 51 -14.93 4.74 6.99
N GLU A 52 -16.11 4.63 7.58
CA GLU A 52 -16.47 5.11 8.90
C GLU A 52 -15.70 4.32 9.98
N ALA A 53 -15.62 3.00 9.85
CA ALA A 53 -14.76 2.15 10.69
C ALA A 53 -13.28 2.56 10.60
N PHE A 54 -12.78 2.80 9.39
CA PHE A 54 -11.42 3.31 9.22
C PHE A 54 -11.21 4.68 9.88
N ARG A 55 -12.19 5.59 9.78
CA ARG A 55 -12.14 6.90 10.46
C ARG A 55 -12.15 6.76 11.98
N ARG A 56 -12.88 5.80 12.55
CA ARG A 56 -12.86 5.50 14.00
C ARG A 56 -11.47 5.07 14.47
N LEU A 57 -10.76 4.28 13.67
CA LEU A 57 -9.35 3.95 13.92
C LEU A 57 -8.42 5.15 13.71
N MET A 58 -8.32 5.67 12.49
CA MET A 58 -7.21 6.55 12.09
C MET A 58 -7.56 8.03 11.99
N GLY A 59 -8.82 8.41 11.83
CA GLY A 59 -9.16 9.79 11.46
C GLY A 59 -8.32 10.30 10.28
N PRO A 60 -8.04 11.60 10.19
CA PRO A 60 -7.10 12.15 9.21
C PRO A 60 -5.63 11.84 9.59
N CYS A 61 -4.89 11.19 8.69
CA CYS A 61 -3.44 11.02 8.83
C CYS A 61 -2.70 12.29 8.35
N ARG A 62 -1.78 12.83 9.15
CA ARG A 62 -0.95 13.98 8.75
C ARG A 62 0.18 13.58 7.78
N GLY A 63 0.70 12.36 7.94
CA GLY A 63 1.78 11.80 7.15
C GLY A 63 1.32 11.06 5.89
N THR A 64 2.15 10.12 5.44
CA THR A 64 1.85 9.21 4.34
C THR A 64 1.09 7.98 4.86
N LEU A 65 -0.07 7.72 4.28
CA LEU A 65 -0.85 6.50 4.54
C LEU A 65 -0.50 5.42 3.51
N VAL A 66 -0.11 4.25 3.98
CA VAL A 66 0.19 3.06 3.16
C VAL A 66 -0.90 2.03 3.37
N THR A 67 -1.74 1.80 2.36
CA THR A 67 -2.88 0.86 2.43
C THR A 67 -2.93 -0.02 1.18
N ASP A 68 -3.88 -0.94 1.11
CA ASP A 68 -4.21 -1.64 -0.12
C ASP A 68 -4.96 -0.70 -1.13
N ARG A 69 -5.63 -1.29 -2.12
CA ARG A 69 -6.40 -0.55 -3.14
C ARG A 69 -7.89 -0.43 -2.81
N TRP A 70 -8.33 -0.79 -1.61
CA TRP A 70 -9.74 -0.77 -1.27
C TRP A 70 -10.28 0.67 -1.19
N GLY A 71 -11.51 0.86 -1.70
CA GLY A 71 -12.09 2.18 -1.98
C GLY A 71 -12.35 3.04 -0.74
N SER A 72 -12.45 2.44 0.45
CA SER A 72 -12.64 3.19 1.69
C SER A 72 -11.46 4.10 2.03
N TYR A 73 -10.26 3.73 1.59
CA TYR A 73 -9.04 4.52 1.74
C TYR A 73 -8.96 5.72 0.79
N HIS A 74 -9.86 5.84 -0.19
CA HIS A 74 -9.89 6.97 -1.14
C HIS A 74 -10.26 8.31 -0.49
N SER A 75 -10.70 8.29 0.77
CA SER A 75 -10.87 9.48 1.58
C SER A 75 -9.57 10.24 1.85
N HIS A 76 -8.40 9.61 1.65
CA HIS A 76 -7.10 10.26 1.79
C HIS A 76 -6.55 10.74 0.44
N PRO A 77 -5.91 11.94 0.40
CA PRO A 77 -5.35 12.50 -0.83
C PRO A 77 -4.40 11.53 -1.53
N PRO A 78 -4.50 11.33 -2.86
CA PRO A 78 -3.59 10.45 -3.61
C PRO A 78 -2.11 10.83 -3.46
N THR A 79 -1.81 12.11 -3.24
CA THR A 79 -0.45 12.61 -3.00
C THR A 79 0.16 12.10 -1.70
N ARG A 80 -0.68 11.83 -0.68
CA ARG A 80 -0.31 11.33 0.66
C ARG A 80 -0.69 9.87 0.89
N ARG A 81 -1.20 9.18 -0.14
CA ARG A 81 -1.47 7.74 -0.08
C ARG A 81 -0.48 6.97 -0.95
N ARG A 82 -0.03 5.82 -0.46
CA ARG A 82 0.83 4.87 -1.18
C ARG A 82 0.20 3.48 -1.09
N ILE A 83 0.42 2.67 -2.12
CA ILE A 83 -0.03 1.28 -2.11
C ILE A 83 0.99 0.42 -1.38
N CYS A 84 0.50 -0.44 -0.49
CA CYS A 84 1.31 -1.38 0.26
C CYS A 84 2.00 -2.38 -0.67
N TRP A 85 3.32 -2.53 -0.53
CA TRP A 85 4.13 -3.44 -1.34
C TRP A 85 3.70 -4.90 -1.23
N ALA A 86 3.28 -5.35 -0.04
CA ALA A 86 2.83 -6.73 0.16
C ALA A 86 1.56 -7.03 -0.66
N HIS A 87 0.62 -6.08 -0.72
CA HIS A 87 -0.56 -6.17 -1.56
C HIS A 87 -0.20 -6.14 -3.04
N LEU A 88 0.67 -5.22 -3.45
CA LEU A 88 1.10 -5.09 -4.84
C LEU A 88 1.80 -6.38 -5.34
N LYS A 89 2.65 -6.99 -4.50
CA LYS A 89 3.29 -8.27 -4.80
C LYS A 89 2.27 -9.38 -5.02
N ARG A 90 1.27 -9.52 -4.14
CA ARG A 90 0.19 -10.52 -4.29
C ARG A 90 -0.60 -10.32 -5.59
N ASN A 91 -0.97 -9.08 -5.90
CA ASN A 91 -1.67 -8.75 -7.16
C ASN A 91 -0.84 -9.14 -8.40
N PHE A 92 0.48 -8.89 -8.39
CA PHE A 92 1.35 -9.32 -9.48
C PHE A 92 1.48 -10.84 -9.58
N GLN A 93 1.45 -11.54 -8.44
CA GLN A 93 1.50 -12.99 -8.40
C GLN A 93 0.22 -13.61 -8.97
N GLU A 94 -0.95 -13.14 -8.52
CA GLU A 94 -2.25 -13.52 -9.08
C GLU A 94 -2.30 -13.29 -10.59
N LEU A 95 -1.83 -12.13 -11.08
CA LEU A 95 -1.74 -11.86 -12.50
C LEU A 95 -0.81 -12.85 -13.21
N ALA A 96 0.36 -13.14 -12.64
CA ALA A 96 1.36 -14.03 -13.23
C ALA A 96 0.87 -15.47 -13.38
N GLU A 97 -0.04 -15.90 -12.50
CA GLU A 97 -0.64 -17.23 -12.46
C GLU A 97 -1.83 -17.38 -13.44
N ARG A 98 -2.31 -16.30 -14.04
CA ARG A 98 -3.36 -16.35 -15.08
C ARG A 98 -2.85 -17.07 -16.33
N LYS A 99 -3.76 -17.76 -17.02
CA LYS A 99 -3.49 -18.45 -18.29
C LYS A 99 -3.78 -17.59 -19.52
N ASP A 100 -3.82 -16.27 -19.36
CA ASP A 100 -4.10 -15.29 -20.41
C ASP A 100 -2.95 -14.28 -20.57
N GLY A 101 -3.14 -13.30 -21.46
CA GLY A 101 -2.16 -12.25 -21.73
C GLY A 101 -1.80 -11.38 -20.52
N ALA A 102 -2.63 -11.35 -19.46
CA ALA A 102 -2.34 -10.58 -18.26
C ALA A 102 -1.16 -11.14 -17.44
N SER A 103 -0.81 -12.41 -17.66
CA SER A 103 0.36 -13.05 -17.04
C SER A 103 1.70 -12.37 -17.35
N ILE A 104 1.78 -11.70 -18.50
CA ILE A 104 2.94 -10.87 -18.88
C ILE A 104 3.09 -9.69 -17.91
N LEU A 105 1.97 -9.04 -17.56
CA LEU A 105 1.97 -7.92 -16.61
C LEU A 105 2.35 -8.38 -15.20
N GLY A 106 1.83 -9.53 -14.77
CA GLY A 106 2.17 -10.12 -13.48
C GLY A 106 3.66 -10.44 -13.35
N ARG A 107 4.23 -11.18 -14.31
CA ARG A 107 5.66 -11.52 -14.34
C ARG A 107 6.56 -10.27 -14.39
N ALA A 108 6.20 -9.30 -15.22
CA ALA A 108 6.93 -8.03 -15.29
C ALA A 108 6.86 -7.26 -13.97
N GLY A 109 5.68 -7.22 -13.33
CA GLY A 109 5.47 -6.60 -12.03
C GLY A 109 6.28 -7.24 -10.92
N LEU A 110 6.32 -8.59 -10.84
CA LEU A 110 7.15 -9.31 -9.87
C LEU A 110 8.64 -9.00 -10.05
N LYS A 111 9.13 -8.98 -11.30
CA LYS A 111 10.52 -8.63 -11.62
C LYS A 111 10.85 -7.19 -11.22
N ALA A 112 9.98 -6.24 -11.54
CA ALA A 112 10.16 -4.84 -11.17
C ALA A 112 10.11 -4.64 -9.66
N GLY A 113 9.15 -5.27 -8.98
CA GLY A 113 9.00 -5.20 -7.53
C GLY A 113 10.24 -5.72 -6.79
N ARG A 114 10.79 -6.86 -7.22
CA ARG A 114 12.04 -7.40 -6.66
C ARG A 114 13.19 -6.40 -6.77
N ALA A 115 13.42 -5.85 -7.96
CA ALA A 115 14.50 -4.88 -8.19
C ALA A 115 14.33 -3.59 -7.38
N VAL A 116 13.10 -3.10 -7.21
CA VAL A 116 12.82 -1.94 -6.35
C VAL A 116 13.11 -2.25 -4.88
N MET A 117 12.69 -3.42 -4.39
CA MET A 117 12.92 -3.82 -3.00
C MET A 117 14.41 -4.00 -2.72
N GLU A 118 15.16 -4.66 -3.60
CA GLU A 118 16.62 -4.80 -3.48
C GLU A 118 17.32 -3.43 -3.41
N ALA A 119 16.94 -2.49 -4.27
CA ALA A 119 17.48 -1.13 -4.24
C ALA A 119 17.10 -0.39 -2.94
N TRP A 120 15.86 -0.57 -2.48
CA TRP A 120 15.37 0.01 -1.24
C TRP A 120 16.12 -0.51 -0.01
N TRP A 121 16.34 -1.82 0.08
CA TRP A 121 17.09 -2.42 1.20
C TRP A 121 18.52 -1.88 1.26
N ARG A 122 19.22 -1.83 0.11
CA ARG A 122 20.56 -1.24 0.03
C ARG A 122 20.59 0.23 0.46
N PHE A 123 19.56 1.00 0.12
CA PHE A 123 19.46 2.40 0.55
C PHE A 123 19.20 2.50 2.07
N ARG A 124 18.24 1.72 2.57
CA ARG A 124 17.85 1.70 3.99
C ARG A 124 19.02 1.33 4.89
N ASP A 125 19.84 0.39 4.45
CA ASP A 125 20.98 -0.12 5.20
C ASP A 125 22.26 0.74 4.98
N GLY A 126 22.13 1.90 4.32
CA GLY A 126 23.22 2.86 4.11
C GLY A 126 24.19 2.53 2.97
N GLY A 127 24.01 1.39 2.28
CA GLY A 127 24.89 0.93 1.21
C GLY A 127 24.80 1.71 -0.11
N ILE A 128 23.76 2.53 -0.31
CA ILE A 128 23.68 3.49 -1.42
C ILE A 128 23.02 4.80 -0.96
N GLY A 129 23.44 5.93 -1.54
CA GLY A 129 22.79 7.22 -1.33
C GLY A 129 21.49 7.41 -2.13
N GLN A 130 20.72 8.44 -1.78
CA GLN A 130 19.43 8.75 -2.42
C GLN A 130 19.54 8.99 -3.94
N GLY A 131 20.62 9.63 -4.40
CA GLY A 131 20.87 9.85 -5.83
C GLY A 131 21.00 8.54 -6.60
N ARG A 132 21.74 7.57 -6.04
CA ARG A 132 21.90 6.24 -6.63
C ARG A 132 20.60 5.44 -6.61
N LEU A 133 19.83 5.53 -5.51
CA LEU A 133 18.50 4.93 -5.44
C LEU A 133 17.59 5.44 -6.58
N LYS A 134 17.56 6.76 -6.81
CA LYS A 134 16.80 7.36 -7.93
C LYS A 134 17.27 6.83 -9.28
N GLN A 135 18.58 6.77 -9.52
CA GLN A 135 19.15 6.24 -10.77
C GLN A 135 18.74 4.78 -11.04
N ILE A 136 18.60 3.95 -10.00
CA ILE A 136 18.14 2.56 -10.14
C ILE A 136 16.62 2.49 -10.38
N ILE A 137 15.83 3.27 -9.64
CA ILE A 137 14.36 3.22 -9.73
C ILE A 137 13.82 3.76 -11.06
N GLN A 138 14.40 4.85 -11.59
CA GLN A 138 13.90 5.51 -12.81
C GLN A 138 13.77 4.60 -14.04
N PRO A 139 14.79 3.80 -14.44
CA PRO A 139 14.66 2.89 -15.57
C PRO A 139 13.64 1.75 -15.30
N ILE A 140 13.53 1.28 -14.05
CA ILE A 140 12.52 0.27 -13.67
C ILE A 140 11.10 0.85 -13.88
N ARG A 141 10.87 2.08 -13.41
CA ARG A 141 9.60 2.79 -13.61
C ARG A 141 9.26 2.96 -15.09
N LYS A 142 10.20 3.46 -15.90
CA LYS A 142 10.02 3.65 -17.36
C LYS A 142 9.67 2.34 -18.06
N ARG A 143 10.39 1.26 -17.75
CA ARG A 143 10.13 -0.08 -18.32
C ARG A 143 8.75 -0.61 -17.90
N SER A 144 8.40 -0.47 -16.63
CA SER A 144 7.11 -0.92 -16.10
C SER A 144 5.94 -0.19 -16.77
N LEU A 145 6.03 1.14 -16.90
CA LEU A 145 5.01 1.94 -17.58
C LEU A 145 4.87 1.52 -19.05
N ARG A 146 5.98 1.34 -19.76
CA ARG A 146 5.97 0.86 -21.15
C ARG A 146 5.29 -0.51 -21.28
N THR A 147 5.57 -1.43 -20.35
CA THR A 147 4.93 -2.75 -20.33
C THR A 147 3.42 -2.64 -20.12
N VAL A 148 2.97 -1.80 -19.19
CA VAL A 148 1.54 -1.55 -18.96
C VAL A 148 0.87 -0.99 -20.22
N LEU A 149 1.43 0.09 -20.80
CA LEU A 149 0.85 0.75 -21.98
C LEU A 149 0.74 -0.17 -23.21
N ARG A 150 1.64 -1.16 -23.34
CA ARG A 150 1.59 -2.12 -24.45
C ARG A 150 0.53 -3.20 -24.30
N HIS A 151 0.14 -3.54 -23.08
CA HIS A 151 -0.70 -4.73 -22.82
C HIS A 151 -2.07 -4.39 -22.20
N VAL A 152 -2.32 -3.13 -21.84
CA VAL A 152 -3.61 -2.67 -21.38
C VAL A 152 -4.34 -1.98 -22.53
N ARG A 153 -5.46 -2.56 -23.00
CA ARG A 153 -6.27 -2.03 -24.11
C ARG A 153 -7.13 -0.80 -23.75
N ASN A 154 -7.12 -0.34 -22.50
CA ASN A 154 -7.77 0.90 -22.04
C ASN A 154 -7.05 1.40 -20.77
N PRO A 155 -6.05 2.28 -20.86
CA PRO A 155 -5.49 2.90 -19.67
C PRO A 155 -6.57 3.76 -19.02
N VAL A 156 -6.96 3.45 -17.77
CA VAL A 156 -7.77 4.36 -16.96
C VAL A 156 -6.98 5.68 -16.88
N PRO A 157 -7.56 6.83 -17.28
CA PRO A 157 -6.85 8.09 -17.20
C PRO A 157 -6.40 8.30 -15.76
N ILE A 158 -5.10 8.56 -15.59
CA ILE A 158 -4.58 9.11 -14.35
C ILE A 158 -5.23 10.48 -14.26
N ALA A 159 -6.32 10.60 -13.50
CA ALA A 159 -6.91 11.89 -13.21
C ALA A 159 -5.78 12.79 -12.71
N ALA A 160 -5.49 13.83 -13.49
CA ALA A 160 -4.50 14.83 -13.14
C ALA A 160 -4.90 15.38 -11.77
N ALA A 161 -3.98 15.28 -10.82
CA ALA A 161 -4.13 15.97 -9.55
C ALA A 161 -4.03 17.47 -9.84
N THR A 162 -5.18 18.12 -9.95
CA THR A 162 -5.38 19.55 -9.69
C THR A 162 -5.89 19.70 -8.28
#